data_AF-A0A813ZGF4-F1
#
_entry.id   AF-A0A813ZGF4-F1
#
_cell.length_a   1.000
_cell.length_b   1.000
_cell.length_c   1.000
_cell.angle_alpha   90.00
_cell.angle_beta   90.00
_cell.angle_gamma   90.00
#
_symmetry.space_group_name_H-M   'P 1'
#
loop_
_entity.id
_entity.type
_entity.pdbx_description
1 polymer ?
#
loop_
_entity_poly.entity_id
_entity_poly.type
_entity_poly.pdbx_seq_one_letter_code
_entity_poly.pdbx_strand_id
1 'polypeptide(L)' 'MTDYDHKAAFYEAINKQFPKSRKVYAQSEVQDKIETIIRAKLNPNTKDAKSYYLMSHFKVMEVGGINRLITIEPDKN' A
#
# COMPACT_ATOMS: atom_id res chain seq x y z
N MET A 1 -16.62 29.10 15.37
CA MET A 1 -16.13 28.44 14.14
C MET A 1 -15.88 27.00 14.51
N THR A 2 -16.60 26.06 13.91
CA THR A 2 -16.37 24.62 14.14
C THR A 2 -15.08 24.25 13.40
N ASP A 3 -14.09 23.74 14.13
CA ASP A 3 -12.85 23.26 13.54
C ASP A 3 -13.17 22.20 12.49
N TYR A 4 -12.75 22.45 11.26
CA TYR A 4 -12.98 21.54 10.15
C TYR A 4 -12.05 20.33 10.32
N ASP A 5 -12.64 19.17 10.63
CA ASP A 5 -11.88 17.93 10.77
C ASP A 5 -11.50 17.38 9.40
N HIS A 6 -10.34 17.83 8.91
CA HIS A 6 -9.74 17.39 7.65
C HIS A 6 -9.56 15.87 7.57
N LYS A 7 -9.40 15.19 8.72
CA LYS A 7 -9.22 13.74 8.77
C LYS A 7 -10.55 13.04 8.47
N ALA A 8 -11.64 13.49 9.10
CA ALA A 8 -12.98 12.94 8.85
C ALA A 8 -13.40 13.12 7.39
N ALA A 9 -13.19 14.31 6.83
CA ALA A 9 -13.52 14.62 5.43
C ALA A 9 -12.74 13.76 4.42
N PHE A 10 -11.44 13.52 4.69
CA PHE A 10 -10.62 12.65 3.87
C PHE A 10 -11.13 11.20 3.84
N TYR A 11 -11.43 10.62 5.00
CA TYR A 11 -11.94 9.25 5.07
C TYR A 11 -13.33 9.12 4.44
N GLU A 12 -14.18 10.15 4.54
CA GLU A 12 -15.47 10.17 3.85
C GLU A 12 -15.31 10.14 2.31
N ALA A 13 -14.39 10.95 1.77
CA ALA A 13 -14.08 10.96 0.34
C ALA A 13 -13.53 9.60 -0.14
N ILE A 14 -12.64 8.98 0.63
CA ILE A 14 -12.12 7.64 0.31
C ILE A 14 -13.22 6.59 0.34
N ASN A 15 -14.11 6.62 1.35
CA ASN A 15 -15.23 5.68 1.44
C ASN A 15 -16.22 5.86 0.28
N LYS A 16 -16.46 7.08 -0.20
CA LYS A 16 -17.29 7.36 -1.38
C LYS A 16 -16.67 6.83 -2.67
N GLN A 17 -15.37 7.09 -2.87
CA GLN A 17 -14.66 6.70 -4.09
C GLN A 17 -14.36 5.18 -4.13
N PHE A 18 -14.13 4.58 -2.97
CA PHE A 18 -13.71 3.18 -2.82
C PHE A 18 -14.49 2.49 -1.68
N PRO A 19 -15.80 2.21 -1.87
CA PRO A 19 -16.71 1.74 -0.81
C PRO A 19 -16.35 0.39 -0.18
N LYS A 20 -15.37 -0.34 -0.74
CA LYS A 20 -14.82 -1.60 -0.21
C LYS A 20 -13.35 -1.52 0.19
N SER A 21 -12.70 -0.37 0.01
CA SER A 21 -11.29 -0.17 0.39
C SER A 21 -11.21 0.14 1.89
N ARG A 22 -11.21 -0.91 2.72
CA ARG A 22 -10.97 -0.80 4.16
C ARG A 22 -9.52 -0.46 4.53
N LYS A 23 -8.63 -0.21 3.57
CA LYS A 23 -7.19 -0.14 3.81
C LYS A 23 -6.59 1.14 3.24
N VAL A 24 -6.96 2.28 3.84
CA VAL A 24 -6.06 3.42 3.84
C VAL A 24 -4.92 3.06 4.79
N TYR A 25 -3.78 2.65 4.22
CA TYR A 25 -2.59 2.39 5.01
C TYR A 25 -2.04 3.70 5.55
N ALA A 26 -1.57 3.69 6.80
CA ALA A 26 -0.76 4.79 7.30
C ALA A 26 0.53 4.90 6.46
N GLN A 27 1.10 6.10 6.36
CA GLN A 27 2.32 6.32 5.58
C GLN A 27 3.47 5.40 6.04
N SER A 28 3.60 5.18 7.35
CA SER A 28 4.57 4.24 7.93
C SER A 28 4.34 2.81 7.46
N GLU A 29 3.09 2.33 7.44
CA GLU A 29 2.77 0.99 6.95
C GLU A 29 3.06 0.81 5.45
N VAL A 30 2.91 1.88 4.65
CA VAL A 30 3.28 1.86 3.23
C VAL A 30 4.80 1.75 3.09
N GLN A 31 5.56 2.53 3.86
CA GLN A 31 7.02 2.48 3.86
C GLN A 31 7.54 1.10 4.30
N ASP A 32 7.01 0.56 5.39
CA ASP A 32 7.40 -0.77 5.89
C ASP A 32 7.21 -1.87 4.84
N LYS A 33 6.12 -1.80 4.07
CA LYS A 33 5.86 -2.74 2.98
C LYS A 33 6.81 -2.57 1.81
N ILE A 34 7.10 -1.32 1.43
CA ILE A 34 8.08 -1.01 0.37
C ILE A 34 9.45 -1.56 0.77
N GLU A 35 9.90 -1.28 1.99
CA GLU A 35 11.18 -1.77 2.50
C GLU A 35 11.22 -3.29 2.54
N THR A 36 10.16 -3.94 3.01
CA THR A 36 10.08 -5.41 3.05
C THR A 36 10.22 -6.02 1.65
N ILE A 37 9.50 -5.48 0.66
CA ILE A 37 9.56 -5.96 -0.73
C ILE A 37 10.95 -5.73 -1.33
N ILE A 38 11.58 -4.58 -1.09
CA ILE A 38 12.92 -4.28 -1.59
C ILE A 38 13.95 -5.21 -0.96
N ARG A 39 13.92 -5.40 0.37
CA ARG A 39 14.84 -6.31 1.09
C ARG A 39 14.67 -7.76 0.62
N ALA A 40 13.43 -8.23 0.44
CA ALA A 40 13.15 -9.58 -0.06
C ALA A 40 13.64 -9.81 -1.50
N LYS A 41 13.59 -8.78 -2.36
CA LYS A 41 14.19 -8.85 -3.71
C LYS A 41 15.71 -8.92 -3.68
N LEU A 42 16.35 -8.20 -2.76
CA LEU A 42 17.80 -8.22 -2.59
C LEU A 42 18.30 -9.52 -1.93
N ASN A 43 17.45 -10.19 -1.13
CA ASN A 43 17.74 -11.47 -0.50
C ASN A 43 16.56 -12.45 -0.65
N PRO A 44 16.46 -13.17 -1.79
CA PRO A 44 15.32 -14.04 -2.09
C PRO A 44 15.23 -15.30 -1.22
N ASN A 45 16.21 -15.55 -0.35
CA ASN A 45 16.20 -16.70 0.56
C ASN A 45 15.28 -16.52 1.79
N THR A 46 14.72 -15.32 1.98
CA THR A 46 13.77 -15.05 3.07
C THR A 46 12.40 -15.63 2.74
N LYS A 47 12.20 -16.92 3.10
CA LYS A 47 10.94 -17.67 2.89
C LYS A 47 9.89 -17.40 3.97
N ASP A 48 9.60 -16.14 4.27
CA ASP A 48 8.53 -15.82 5.22
C ASP A 48 7.19 -15.59 4.48
N ALA A 49 6.10 -16.11 5.07
CA ALA A 49 4.77 -16.07 4.46
C ALA A 49 4.24 -14.63 4.26
N LYS A 50 4.68 -13.68 5.10
CA LYS A 50 4.25 -12.27 5.03
C LYS A 50 4.86 -11.58 3.80
N SER A 51 6.14 -11.79 3.52
CA SER A 51 6.81 -11.29 2.32
C SER A 51 6.21 -11.88 1.05
N TYR A 52 5.87 -13.18 1.05
CA TYR A 52 5.22 -13.81 -0.10
C TYR A 52 3.83 -13.22 -0.41
N TYR A 53 3.01 -12.99 0.62
CA TYR A 53 1.74 -12.28 0.47
C TYR A 53 1.95 -10.87 -0.11
N LEU A 54 2.92 -10.13 0.42
CA LEU A 54 3.20 -8.77 -0.06
C LEU A 54 3.67 -8.74 -1.52
N MET A 55 4.54 -9.66 -1.93
CA MET A 55 5.03 -9.74 -3.30
C MET A 55 3.97 -10.23 -4.31
N SER A 56 3.02 -11.06 -3.86
CA SER A 56 1.91 -11.51 -4.73
C SER A 56 0.82 -10.46 -4.90
N HIS A 57 0.59 -9.62 -3.90
CA HIS A 57 -0.47 -8.61 -3.91
C HIS A 57 0.00 -7.21 -4.32
N PHE A 58 1.28 -6.89 -4.15
CA PHE A 58 1.80 -5.55 -4.35
C PHE A 58 3.09 -5.53 -5.18
N LYS A 59 3.23 -4.48 -5.99
CA LYS A 59 4.45 -4.14 -6.73
C LYS A 59 4.93 -2.76 -6.28
N VAL A 60 6.25 -2.61 -6.16
CA VAL A 60 6.88 -1.29 -5.95
C VAL A 60 7.25 -0.70 -7.32
N MET A 61 6.90 0.56 -7.55
CA MET A 61 7.22 1.32 -8.75
C MET A 61 7.83 2.67 -8.37
N GLU A 62 8.87 3.08 -9.08
CA GLU A 62 9.49 4.39 -8.90
C GLU A 62 8.84 5.43 -9.82
N VAL A 63 8.46 6.59 -9.28
CA VAL A 63 7.92 7.72 -10.04
C VAL A 63 8.60 8.99 -9.55
N GLY A 64 9.48 9.56 -10.39
CA GLY A 64 10.21 10.79 -10.07
C GLY A 64 11.14 10.66 -8.85
N GLY A 65 11.84 9.52 -8.71
CA GLY A 65 12.75 9.26 -7.58
C GLY A 65 12.06 8.82 -6.29
N ILE A 66 10.73 8.64 -6.29
CA ILE A 66 9.95 8.22 -5.11
C ILE A 66 9.35 6.83 -5.37
N ASN A 67 9.59 5.90 -4.44
CA ASN A 67 9.00 4.56 -4.46
C ASN A 67 7.53 4.60 -4.02
N ARG A 68 6.65 3.97 -4.82
CA ARG A 68 5.22 3.86 -4.57
C ARG A 68 4.78 2.40 -4.57
N LEU A 69 3.81 2.08 -3.71
CA LEU A 69 3.19 0.76 -3.62
C LEU A 69 1.95 0.71 -4.50
N ILE A 70 1.87 -0.29 -5.38
CA ILE A 70 0.75 -0.50 -6.31
C ILE A 70 0.17 -1.88 -6.06
N THR A 71 -1.15 -1.99 -5.97
CA THR A 71 -1.84 -3.28 -5.89
C THR A 71 -1.80 -3.95 -7.26
N ILE A 72 -1.42 -5.23 -7.30
CA ILE A 72 -1.52 -6.04 -8.51
C ILE A 72 -2.99 -6.46 -8.62
N GLU A 73 -3.71 -5.94 -9.60
CA GLU A 73 -5.03 -6.47 -9.89
C GLU A 73 -4.88 -7.92 -10.39
N PRO A 74 -5.64 -8.88 -9.84
CA PRO A 74 -5.61 -10.23 -10.36
C PRO A 74 -6.10 -10.20 -11.80
N ASP A 75 -5.29 -10.75 -12.71
CA ASP A 75 -5.65 -10.92 -14.12
C ASP A 75 -6.97 -11.70 -14.17
N LYS A 76 -8.04 -11.04 -14.61
CA LYS A 76 -9.33 -11.69 -14.87
C LYS A 76 -9.25 -12.33 -16.25
N ASN A 77 -8.52 -13.43 -16.36
CA ASN A 77 -8.64 -14.36 -17.49
C ASN A 77 -9.54 -15.53 -17.10
#